data_AF-A0A345QF29-F1
#
_entry.id   AF-A0A345QF29-F1
#
_cell.length_a   1.000
_cell.length_b   1.000
_cell.length_c   1.000
_cell.angle_alpha   90.00
_cell.angle_beta   90.00
_cell.angle_gamma   90.00
#
_symmetry.space_group_name_H-M   'P 1'
#
loop_
_entity.id
_entity.type
_entity.pdbx_description
1 polymer ?
#
loop_
_entity_poly.entity_id
_entity_poly.type
_entity_poly.pdbx_seq_one_letter_code
_entity_poly.pdbx_strand_id
1 'polypeptide(L)'
;MSIWAEVAEVFSALFSGSAWKMKDAFNADGMWLFCFFVTIIGGILANLFYKALPFVDRHLERGISVVAYLMIAGIIFWGVIDRFWFSRQWAGSTTVPPFLFMIMAWFGCSYNVKLRTHLSFSEFRSKMSPPAQMAALTMDALLWLGFCWIAITTSLRFTAYSADNFQLVDGVDDTMKWWFYVTVPLAFTLMSGRVVGNWLEDWHNYRTGQEIIKQAVIGGEA
;
A
#
# COMPACT_ATOMS: atom_id res chain seq x y z
N MET A 1 -19.97 1.37 -24.24
CA MET A 1 -19.12 2.55 -24.55
C MET A 1 -17.71 2.04 -24.81
N SER A 2 -16.81 2.82 -25.42
CA SER A 2 -15.41 2.40 -25.55
C SER A 2 -14.73 2.45 -24.19
N ILE A 3 -13.88 1.47 -23.85
CA ILE A 3 -13.09 1.46 -22.61
C ILE A 3 -12.32 2.78 -22.41
N TRP A 4 -11.87 3.40 -23.49
CA TRP A 4 -11.16 4.69 -23.45
C TRP A 4 -12.05 5.86 -23.05
N ALA A 5 -13.35 5.81 -23.38
CA ALA A 5 -14.31 6.81 -22.94
C ALA A 5 -14.58 6.68 -21.43
N GLU A 6 -14.71 5.45 -20.94
CA GLU A 6 -14.87 5.17 -19.50
C GLU A 6 -13.64 5.62 -18.69
N VAL A 7 -12.42 5.44 -19.23
CA VAL A 7 -11.19 5.97 -18.61
C VAL A 7 -11.23 7.51 -18.50
N ALA A 8 -11.70 8.21 -19.54
CA ALA A 8 -11.85 9.66 -19.52
C ALA A 8 -12.92 10.11 -18.50
N GLU A 9 -14.00 9.35 -18.36
CA GLU A 9 -15.02 9.57 -17.35
C GLU A 9 -14.46 9.42 -15.94
N VAL A 10 -13.69 8.36 -15.65
CA VAL A 10 -13.00 8.17 -14.36
C VAL A 10 -12.11 9.36 -14.03
N PHE A 11 -11.32 9.83 -15.01
CA PHE A 11 -10.46 11.00 -14.82
C PHE A 11 -11.30 12.24 -14.50
N SER A 12 -12.37 12.51 -15.25
CA SER A 12 -13.25 13.66 -15.00
C SER A 12 -13.96 13.58 -13.63
N ALA A 13 -14.33 12.36 -13.21
CA ALA A 13 -15.02 12.12 -11.95
C ALA A 13 -14.11 12.43 -10.75
N LEU A 14 -12.82 12.12 -10.82
CA LEU A 14 -11.83 12.46 -9.79
C LEU A 14 -11.75 13.97 -9.52
N PHE A 15 -11.81 14.79 -10.58
CA PHE A 15 -11.79 16.26 -10.44
C PHE A 15 -13.15 16.88 -10.15
N SER A 16 -14.23 16.10 -10.18
CA SER A 16 -15.59 16.60 -9.96
C SER A 16 -15.91 16.92 -8.50
N GLY A 17 -15.09 16.44 -7.55
CA GLY A 17 -15.32 16.58 -6.11
C GLY A 17 -16.56 15.86 -5.57
N SER A 18 -17.25 15.07 -6.40
CA SER A 18 -18.48 14.37 -6.04
C SER A 18 -18.23 12.87 -5.83
N ALA A 19 -18.46 12.40 -4.59
CA ALA A 19 -18.35 10.98 -4.23
C ALA A 19 -19.26 10.09 -5.09
N TRP A 20 -20.47 10.56 -5.40
CA TRP A 20 -21.43 9.87 -6.25
C TRP A 20 -20.90 9.63 -7.68
N LYS A 21 -20.40 10.70 -8.33
CA LYS A 21 -19.81 10.60 -9.69
C LYS A 21 -18.58 9.69 -9.70
N MET A 22 -17.75 9.75 -8.65
CA MET A 22 -16.60 8.87 -8.50
C MET A 22 -17.02 7.41 -8.37
N LYS A 23 -18.01 7.11 -7.52
CA LYS A 23 -18.49 5.73 -7.31
C LYS A 23 -19.11 5.14 -8.59
N ASP A 24 -19.86 5.92 -9.36
CA ASP A 24 -20.44 5.42 -10.61
C ASP A 24 -19.35 5.19 -11.67
N ALA A 25 -18.41 6.13 -11.84
CA ALA A 25 -17.30 5.97 -12.78
C ALA A 25 -16.33 4.84 -12.38
N PHE A 26 -16.07 4.64 -11.08
CA PHE A 26 -15.14 3.60 -10.61
C PHE A 26 -15.67 2.19 -10.81
N ASN A 27 -17.00 2.01 -10.89
CA ASN A 27 -17.60 0.70 -11.16
C ASN A 27 -17.53 0.30 -12.63
N ALA A 28 -17.19 1.22 -13.54
CA ALA A 28 -16.98 0.92 -14.95
C ALA A 28 -15.73 0.05 -15.18
N ASP A 29 -15.69 -0.67 -16.30
CA ASP A 29 -14.56 -1.53 -16.67
C ASP A 29 -13.31 -0.71 -17.01
N GLY A 30 -13.49 0.52 -17.52
CA GLY A 30 -12.41 1.49 -17.73
C GLY A 30 -11.57 1.79 -16.49
N MET A 31 -12.10 1.59 -15.27
CA MET A 31 -11.35 1.79 -14.03
C MET A 31 -10.13 0.86 -13.92
N TRP A 32 -10.23 -0.38 -14.41
CA TRP A 32 -9.10 -1.31 -14.41
C TRP A 32 -7.95 -0.79 -15.26
N LEU A 33 -8.25 -0.30 -16.47
CA LEU A 33 -7.24 0.26 -17.36
C LEU A 33 -6.66 1.56 -16.81
N PHE A 34 -7.50 2.44 -16.25
CA PHE A 34 -7.04 3.66 -15.59
C PHE A 34 -6.07 3.34 -14.44
N CYS A 35 -6.45 2.45 -13.52
CA CYS A 35 -5.63 2.07 -12.39
C CYS A 35 -4.36 1.32 -12.79
N PHE A 36 -4.34 0.63 -13.93
CA PHE A 36 -3.11 0.04 -14.46
C PHE A 36 -2.06 1.11 -14.73
N PHE A 37 -2.43 2.17 -15.47
CA PHE A 37 -1.54 3.30 -15.72
C PHE A 37 -1.17 4.04 -14.43
N VAL A 38 -2.13 4.25 -13.52
CA VAL A 38 -1.85 4.86 -12.21
C VAL A 38 -0.86 4.04 -11.40
N THR A 39 -0.94 2.71 -11.44
CA THR A 39 -0.02 1.84 -10.68
C THR A 39 1.41 1.94 -11.21
N ILE A 40 1.57 1.94 -12.54
CA ILE A 40 2.88 2.01 -13.20
C ILE A 40 3.48 3.42 -13.06
N ILE A 41 2.72 4.46 -13.46
CA ILE A 41 3.17 5.85 -13.39
C ILE A 41 3.38 6.26 -11.93
N GLY A 42 2.43 5.94 -11.05
CA GLY A 42 2.53 6.19 -9.62
C GLY A 42 3.71 5.47 -8.98
N GLY A 43 4.00 4.22 -9.38
CA GLY A 43 5.19 3.50 -8.94
C GLY A 43 6.49 4.17 -9.38
N ILE A 44 6.60 4.59 -10.65
CA ILE A 44 7.77 5.32 -11.15
C ILE A 44 7.96 6.64 -10.40
N LEU A 45 6.88 7.42 -10.22
CA LEU A 45 6.91 8.68 -9.49
C LEU A 45 7.26 8.48 -8.01
N ALA A 46 6.71 7.47 -7.36
CA ALA A 46 7.03 7.13 -5.98
C ALA A 46 8.51 6.74 -5.83
N ASN A 47 9.06 5.95 -6.76
CA ASN A 47 10.48 5.62 -6.77
C ASN A 47 11.36 6.87 -6.95
N LEU A 48 11.00 7.77 -7.87
CA LEU A 48 11.71 9.05 -8.04
C LEU A 48 11.61 9.92 -6.79
N PHE A 49 10.46 9.95 -6.15
CA PHE A 49 10.21 10.66 -4.90
C PHE A 49 11.09 10.14 -3.76
N TYR A 50 11.23 8.81 -3.61
CA TYR A 50 12.16 8.22 -2.64
C TYR A 50 13.62 8.59 -2.92
N LYS A 51 14.03 8.60 -4.20
CA LYS A 51 15.38 9.01 -4.59
C LYS A 51 15.65 10.50 -4.33
N ALA A 52 14.65 11.35 -4.55
CA ALA A 52 14.76 12.79 -4.32
C ALA A 52 14.78 13.15 -2.83
N LEU A 53 14.07 12.39 -1.98
CA LEU A 53 13.95 12.66 -0.54
C LEU A 53 14.38 11.44 0.31
N PRO A 54 15.69 11.28 0.58
CA PRO A 54 16.23 10.14 1.34
C PRO A 54 15.74 10.06 2.79
N PHE A 55 15.22 11.17 3.34
CA PHE A 55 14.59 11.16 4.66
C PHE A 55 13.27 10.38 4.63
N VAL A 56 12.45 10.64 3.62
CA VAL A 56 11.15 10.01 3.42
C VAL A 56 11.33 8.53 3.13
N ASP A 57 12.28 8.21 2.24
CA ASP A 57 12.67 6.83 1.94
C ASP A 57 12.99 5.99 3.18
N ARG A 58 13.63 6.58 4.19
CA ARG A 58 14.08 5.89 5.41
C ARG A 58 13.02 5.82 6.50
N HIS A 59 12.18 6.83 6.65
CA HIS A 59 11.34 6.98 7.84
C HIS A 59 9.84 6.94 7.59
N LEU A 60 9.36 7.12 6.36
CA LEU A 60 7.92 7.29 6.13
C LEU A 60 7.12 6.04 6.48
N GLU A 61 7.42 4.89 5.87
CA GLU A 61 6.64 3.68 6.12
C GLU A 61 6.82 3.16 7.54
N ARG A 62 8.09 3.12 8.01
CA ARG A 62 8.39 2.72 9.39
C ARG A 62 7.72 3.65 10.41
N GLY A 63 7.75 4.96 10.17
CA GLY A 63 7.15 5.97 11.03
C GLY A 63 5.63 5.80 11.11
N ILE A 64 4.95 5.66 9.97
CA ILE A 64 3.50 5.43 9.93
C ILE A 64 3.12 4.15 10.67
N SER A 65 3.83 3.04 10.43
CA SER A 65 3.57 1.77 11.12
C SER A 65 3.80 1.88 12.63
N VAL A 66 4.88 2.51 13.08
CA VAL A 66 5.16 2.68 14.53
C VAL A 66 4.14 3.60 15.19
N VAL A 67 3.78 4.72 14.56
CA VAL A 67 2.77 5.64 15.11
C VAL A 67 1.41 4.94 15.20
N ALA A 68 0.98 4.24 14.16
CA ALA A 68 -0.26 3.46 14.19
C ALA A 68 -0.23 2.38 15.28
N TYR A 69 0.89 1.69 15.46
CA TYR A 69 1.08 0.71 16.54
C TYR A 69 0.95 1.35 17.93
N LEU A 70 1.62 2.47 18.16
CA LEU A 70 1.55 3.21 19.43
C LEU A 70 0.14 3.75 19.70
N MET A 71 -0.59 4.19 18.66
CA MET A 71 -1.98 4.61 18.77
C MET A 71 -2.89 3.44 19.16
N ILE A 72 -2.74 2.27 18.53
CA ILE A 72 -3.48 1.05 18.89
C ILE A 72 -3.21 0.69 20.36
N ALA A 73 -1.93 0.64 20.75
CA ALA A 73 -1.54 0.33 22.12
C ALA A 73 -2.12 1.34 23.11
N GLY A 74 -2.10 2.64 22.78
CA GLY A 74 -2.68 3.71 23.59
C GLY A 74 -4.19 3.59 23.75
N ILE A 75 -4.92 3.30 22.66
CA ILE A 75 -6.38 3.10 22.70
C ILE A 75 -6.73 1.89 23.57
N ILE A 76 -6.02 0.77 23.41
CA ILE A 76 -6.26 -0.45 24.20
C ILE A 76 -5.93 -0.19 25.68
N PHE A 77 -4.79 0.44 25.97
CA PHE A 77 -4.38 0.79 27.32
C PHE A 77 -5.40 1.71 28.01
N TRP A 78 -5.87 2.76 27.31
CA TRP A 78 -6.93 3.61 27.82
C TRP A 78 -8.25 2.86 28.02
N GLY A 79 -8.60 1.96 27.09
CA GLY A 79 -9.79 1.11 27.20
C GLY A 79 -9.79 0.21 28.44
N VAL A 80 -8.62 -0.21 28.92
CA VAL A 80 -8.49 -0.93 30.20
C VAL A 80 -8.79 0.01 31.38
N ILE A 81 -8.25 1.23 31.37
CA ILE A 81 -8.49 2.22 32.44
C ILE A 81 -9.97 2.61 32.50
N ASP A 82 -10.58 2.94 31.35
CA ASP A 82 -12.00 3.30 31.24
C ASP A 82 -12.91 2.21 31.81
N ARG A 83 -12.61 0.96 31.46
CA ARG A 83 -13.35 -0.22 31.93
C ARG A 83 -13.25 -0.43 33.43
N PHE A 84 -12.03 -0.45 33.98
CA PHE A 84 -11.84 -0.88 35.38
C PHE A 84 -11.98 0.26 36.39
N TRP A 85 -11.73 1.51 36.00
CA TRP A 85 -11.79 2.65 36.91
C TRP A 85 -13.09 3.44 36.80
N PHE A 86 -13.58 3.64 35.57
CA PHE A 86 -14.78 4.45 35.33
C PHE A 86 -16.05 3.62 35.12
N SER A 87 -15.92 2.28 35.04
CA SER A 87 -17.02 1.35 34.74
C SER A 87 -17.77 1.73 33.46
N ARG A 88 -17.04 2.29 32.48
CA ARG A 88 -17.54 2.71 31.17
C ARG A 88 -16.73 2.01 30.09
N GLN A 89 -17.28 1.96 28.88
CA GLN A 89 -16.57 1.45 27.72
C GLN A 89 -16.88 2.35 26.53
N TRP A 90 -15.90 3.12 26.09
CA TRP A 90 -16.00 3.79 24.81
C TRP A 90 -16.06 2.77 23.66
N ALA A 91 -17.12 2.83 22.85
CA ALA A 91 -17.35 1.90 21.76
C ALA A 91 -16.27 1.98 20.65
N GLY A 92 -15.67 3.16 20.44
CA GLY A 92 -14.58 3.35 19.48
C GLY A 92 -13.31 2.56 19.79
N SER A 93 -13.11 2.11 21.04
CA SER A 93 -11.91 1.39 21.44
C SER A 93 -11.77 0.00 20.80
N THR A 94 -12.84 -0.53 20.22
CA THR A 94 -12.83 -1.83 19.51
C THR A 94 -12.92 -1.69 18.00
N THR A 95 -13.40 -0.55 17.50
CA THR A 95 -13.67 -0.33 16.07
C THR A 95 -12.58 0.47 15.36
N VAL A 96 -11.94 1.43 16.05
CA VAL A 96 -10.82 2.23 15.51
C VAL A 96 -9.53 1.41 15.39
N PRO A 97 -9.13 0.57 16.37
CA PRO A 97 -7.87 -0.16 16.27
C PRO A 97 -7.76 -1.09 15.04
N PRO A 98 -8.80 -1.80 14.59
CA PRO A 98 -8.76 -2.53 13.33
C PRO A 98 -8.40 -1.66 12.11
N PHE A 99 -8.90 -0.43 12.02
CA PHE A 99 -8.54 0.50 10.93
C PHE A 99 -7.08 0.97 11.04
N LEU A 100 -6.61 1.27 12.25
CA LEU A 100 -5.21 1.60 12.48
C LEU A 100 -4.29 0.41 12.19
N PHE A 101 -4.73 -0.82 12.52
CA PHE A 101 -4.01 -2.04 12.21
C PHE A 101 -3.93 -2.25 10.69
N MET A 102 -5.01 -2.00 9.96
CA MET A 102 -5.02 -2.02 8.51
C MET A 102 -3.97 -1.04 7.94
N ILE A 103 -3.94 0.21 8.42
CA ILE A 103 -2.91 1.19 8.02
C ILE A 103 -1.51 0.64 8.33
N MET A 104 -1.27 0.22 9.56
CA MET A 104 0.02 -0.32 9.99
C MET A 104 0.48 -1.49 9.12
N ALA A 105 -0.43 -2.42 8.79
CA ALA A 105 -0.14 -3.62 8.02
C ALA A 105 0.25 -3.29 6.57
N TRP A 106 -0.46 -2.38 5.90
CA TRP A 106 -0.16 -2.05 4.51
C TRP A 106 1.12 -1.24 4.34
N PHE A 107 1.37 -0.26 5.23
CA PHE A 107 2.64 0.47 5.23
C PHE A 107 3.80 -0.43 5.68
N GLY A 108 3.58 -1.32 6.65
CA GLY A 108 4.57 -2.31 7.07
C GLY A 108 4.91 -3.31 5.97
N CYS A 109 3.91 -3.72 5.17
CA CYS A 109 4.12 -4.52 3.98
C CYS A 109 4.99 -3.78 2.95
N SER A 110 4.70 -2.51 2.67
CA SER A 110 5.52 -1.68 1.77
C SER A 110 6.97 -1.60 2.24
N TYR A 111 7.18 -1.45 3.55
CA TYR A 111 8.51 -1.46 4.16
C TYR A 111 9.21 -2.83 4.01
N ASN A 112 8.51 -3.94 4.17
CA ASN A 112 9.06 -5.28 3.94
C ASN A 112 9.41 -5.54 2.47
N VAL A 113 8.66 -4.96 1.52
CA VAL A 113 9.03 -4.99 0.09
C VAL A 113 10.37 -4.28 -0.10
N LYS A 114 10.57 -3.09 0.51
CA LYS A 114 11.87 -2.39 0.47
C LYS A 114 13.01 -3.25 1.00
N LEU A 115 12.83 -3.88 2.17
CA LEU A 115 13.85 -4.71 2.81
C LEU A 115 14.02 -6.09 2.17
N ARG A 116 13.15 -6.47 1.23
CA ARG A 116 13.13 -7.78 0.58
C ARG A 116 13.03 -8.94 1.58
N THR A 117 12.36 -8.72 2.71
CA THR A 117 12.16 -9.71 3.77
C THR A 117 10.90 -10.56 3.57
N HIS A 118 10.27 -10.48 2.39
CA HIS A 118 9.20 -11.39 2.04
C HIS A 118 9.75 -12.81 1.89
N LEU A 119 8.95 -13.79 2.28
CA LEU A 119 9.36 -15.19 2.27
C LEU A 119 9.71 -15.60 0.84
N SER A 120 10.98 -15.93 0.62
CA SER A 120 11.50 -16.35 -0.67
C SER A 120 12.46 -17.53 -0.49
N PHE A 121 12.54 -18.39 -1.50
CA PHE A 121 13.49 -19.51 -1.50
C PHE A 121 14.86 -19.03 -2.01
N SER A 122 15.53 -18.20 -1.22
CA SER A 122 16.83 -17.60 -1.54
C SER A 122 17.89 -18.64 -1.87
N GLU A 123 17.95 -19.75 -1.13
CA GLU A 123 18.93 -20.83 -1.27
C GLU A 123 18.82 -21.56 -2.60
N PHE A 124 17.61 -21.64 -3.16
CA PHE A 124 17.39 -22.24 -4.47
C PHE A 124 17.73 -21.25 -5.57
N ARG A 125 17.32 -19.99 -5.41
CA ARG A 125 17.53 -18.93 -6.41
C ARG A 125 18.99 -18.54 -6.54
N SER A 126 19.76 -18.51 -5.45
CA SER A 126 21.20 -18.18 -5.48
C SER A 126 22.04 -19.20 -6.27
N LYS A 127 21.54 -20.44 -6.42
CA LYS A 127 22.20 -21.49 -7.21
C LYS A 127 21.85 -21.45 -8.71
N MET A 128 20.90 -20.62 -9.13
CA MET A 128 20.51 -20.49 -10.53
C MET A 128 21.54 -19.68 -11.33
N SER A 129 21.55 -19.87 -12.65
CA SER A 129 22.33 -19.00 -13.54
C SER A 129 21.82 -17.55 -13.49
N PRO A 130 22.67 -16.53 -13.73
CA PRO A 130 22.27 -15.13 -13.64
C PRO A 130 21.01 -14.75 -14.46
N PRO A 131 20.81 -15.26 -15.69
CA PRO A 131 19.57 -15.00 -16.43
C PRO A 131 18.33 -15.61 -15.77
N ALA A 132 18.45 -16.79 -15.17
CA ALA A 132 17.35 -17.44 -14.45
C ALA A 132 17.03 -16.72 -13.13
N GLN A 133 18.04 -16.19 -12.42
CA GLN A 133 17.83 -15.33 -11.25
C GLN A 133 17.04 -14.08 -11.64
N MET A 134 17.46 -13.37 -12.69
CA MET A 134 16.79 -12.16 -13.16
C MET A 134 15.35 -12.45 -13.64
N ALA A 135 15.13 -13.58 -14.30
CA ALA A 135 13.79 -14.01 -14.71
C ALA A 135 12.86 -14.23 -13.51
N ALA A 136 13.34 -14.91 -12.46
CA ALA A 136 12.59 -15.13 -11.24
C ALA A 136 12.26 -13.81 -10.52
N LEU A 137 13.24 -12.92 -10.37
CA LEU A 137 13.04 -11.60 -9.75
C LEU A 137 12.10 -10.70 -10.56
N THR A 138 12.16 -10.77 -11.90
CA THR A 138 11.23 -10.05 -12.77
C THR A 138 9.81 -10.58 -12.63
N MET A 139 9.65 -11.91 -12.54
CA MET A 139 8.35 -12.52 -12.27
C MET A 139 7.78 -12.07 -10.92
N ASP A 140 8.59 -12.05 -9.86
CA ASP A 140 8.17 -11.54 -8.55
C ASP A 140 7.74 -10.06 -8.64
N ALA A 141 8.51 -9.23 -9.34
CA ALA A 141 8.18 -7.82 -9.54
C ALA A 141 6.85 -7.65 -10.29
N LEU A 142 6.60 -8.44 -11.33
CA LEU A 142 5.33 -8.43 -12.08
C LEU A 142 4.15 -8.88 -11.21
N LEU A 143 4.33 -9.91 -10.39
CA LEU A 143 3.30 -10.39 -9.46
C LEU A 143 2.97 -9.34 -8.41
N TRP A 144 3.99 -8.69 -7.84
CA TRP A 144 3.80 -7.60 -6.88
C TRP A 144 3.12 -6.38 -7.51
N LEU A 145 3.48 -6.00 -8.74
CA LEU A 145 2.81 -4.91 -9.46
C LEU A 145 1.35 -5.28 -9.80
N GLY A 146 1.10 -6.52 -10.21
CA GLY A 146 -0.26 -7.03 -10.42
C GLY A 146 -1.10 -6.98 -9.14
N PHE A 147 -0.52 -7.38 -8.00
CA PHE A 147 -1.18 -7.26 -6.71
C PHE A 147 -1.46 -5.81 -6.31
N CYS A 148 -0.50 -4.90 -6.51
CA CYS A 148 -0.69 -3.48 -6.28
C CYS A 148 -1.82 -2.92 -7.15
N TRP A 149 -1.88 -3.31 -8.43
CA TRP A 149 -2.92 -2.89 -9.35
C TRP A 149 -4.32 -3.32 -8.89
N ILE A 150 -4.48 -4.59 -8.50
CA ILE A 150 -5.76 -5.10 -7.96
C ILE A 150 -6.13 -4.36 -6.67
N ALA A 151 -5.18 -4.21 -5.75
CA ALA A 151 -5.42 -3.57 -4.47
C ALA A 151 -5.80 -2.09 -4.62
N ILE A 152 -5.11 -1.33 -5.47
CA ILE A 152 -5.43 0.09 -5.77
C ILE A 152 -6.83 0.19 -6.36
N THR A 153 -7.14 -0.63 -7.38
CA THR A 153 -8.43 -0.58 -8.08
C THR A 153 -9.61 -0.87 -7.13
N THR A 154 -9.50 -1.97 -6.40
CA THR A 154 -10.59 -2.44 -5.51
C THR A 154 -10.76 -1.53 -4.29
N SER A 155 -9.65 -1.06 -3.69
CA SER A 155 -9.72 -0.15 -2.55
C SER A 155 -10.21 1.24 -2.93
N LEU A 156 -9.90 1.77 -4.13
CA LEU A 156 -10.48 3.02 -4.62
C LEU A 156 -11.99 2.90 -4.82
N ARG A 157 -12.46 1.82 -5.46
CA ARG A 157 -13.90 1.52 -5.60
C ARG A 157 -14.60 1.50 -4.24
N PHE A 158 -14.01 0.78 -3.29
CA PHE A 158 -14.57 0.66 -1.95
C PHE A 158 -14.54 1.98 -1.16
N THR A 159 -13.48 2.78 -1.33
CA THR A 159 -13.35 4.10 -0.70
C THR A 159 -14.42 5.06 -1.22
N ALA A 160 -14.60 5.13 -2.54
CA ALA A 160 -15.64 5.97 -3.15
C ALA A 160 -17.05 5.52 -2.74
N TYR A 161 -17.29 4.21 -2.70
CA TYR A 161 -18.55 3.66 -2.19
C TYR A 161 -18.81 4.02 -0.73
N SER A 162 -17.79 3.95 0.12
CA SER A 162 -17.89 4.30 1.53
C SER A 162 -18.17 5.80 1.73
N ALA A 163 -17.57 6.66 0.91
CA ALA A 163 -17.81 8.10 0.89
C ALA A 163 -19.22 8.46 0.41
N ASP A 164 -19.70 7.84 -0.66
CA ASP A 164 -21.05 8.07 -1.22
C ASP A 164 -22.16 7.68 -0.24
N ASN A 165 -21.95 6.60 0.53
CA ASN A 165 -22.91 6.14 1.54
C ASN A 165 -22.77 6.81 2.92
N PHE A 166 -21.87 7.81 3.06
CA PHE A 166 -21.59 8.47 4.34
C PHE A 166 -21.36 7.48 5.50
N GLN A 167 -20.61 6.40 5.23
CA GLN A 167 -20.43 5.33 6.22
C GLN A 167 -19.61 5.82 7.41
N LEU A 168 -20.24 5.90 8.57
CA LEU A 168 -19.60 6.27 9.82
C LEU A 168 -18.91 5.06 10.47
N VAL A 169 -17.85 5.35 11.23
CA VAL A 169 -17.19 4.37 12.11
C VAL A 169 -18.12 4.07 13.27
N ASP A 170 -18.34 2.78 13.50
CA ASP A 170 -19.24 2.34 14.56
C ASP A 170 -18.70 2.77 15.93
N GLY A 171 -19.50 3.50 16.71
CA GLY A 171 -19.12 3.95 18.05
C GLY A 171 -18.21 5.19 18.12
N VAL A 172 -18.00 5.89 17.00
CA VAL A 172 -17.26 7.17 16.96
C VAL A 172 -18.07 8.20 16.19
N ASP A 173 -18.29 9.35 16.82
CA ASP A 173 -19.04 10.45 16.22
C ASP A 173 -18.23 11.10 15.09
N ASP A 174 -18.95 11.55 14.05
CA ASP A 174 -18.45 12.34 12.91
C ASP A 174 -17.22 11.78 12.18
N THR A 175 -16.93 10.49 12.35
CA THR A 175 -15.74 9.86 11.76
C THR A 175 -16.15 8.95 10.61
N MET A 176 -15.72 9.29 9.39
CA MET A 176 -16.08 8.52 8.19
C MET A 176 -15.09 7.37 7.94
N LYS A 177 -15.59 6.18 7.59
CA LYS A 177 -14.77 4.99 7.31
C LYS A 177 -13.80 5.21 6.14
N TRP A 178 -14.21 5.97 5.12
CA TRP A 178 -13.37 6.25 3.94
C TRP A 178 -12.09 7.02 4.26
N TRP A 179 -12.03 7.77 5.36
CA TRP A 179 -10.80 8.43 5.84
C TRP A 179 -9.68 7.42 6.14
N PHE A 180 -10.05 6.20 6.52
CA PHE A 180 -9.10 5.10 6.72
C PHE A 180 -8.90 4.32 5.42
N TYR A 181 -9.95 4.04 4.65
CA TYR A 181 -9.83 3.24 3.42
C TYR A 181 -8.95 3.88 2.35
N VAL A 182 -8.95 5.21 2.24
CA VAL A 182 -8.10 5.93 1.28
C VAL A 182 -6.60 5.73 1.52
N THR A 183 -6.21 5.31 2.73
CA THR A 183 -4.81 4.99 3.04
C THR A 183 -4.32 3.72 2.33
N VAL A 184 -5.22 2.80 1.97
CA VAL A 184 -4.89 1.55 1.28
C VAL A 184 -4.35 1.81 -0.13
N PRO A 185 -5.06 2.49 -1.04
CA PRO A 185 -4.53 2.76 -2.38
C PRO A 185 -3.27 3.63 -2.33
N LEU A 186 -3.14 4.51 -1.33
CA LEU A 186 -1.92 5.29 -1.10
C LEU A 186 -0.73 4.37 -0.73
N ALA A 187 -0.91 3.48 0.25
CA ALA A 187 0.12 2.54 0.66
C ALA A 187 0.56 1.63 -0.48
N PHE A 188 -0.38 1.13 -1.30
CA PHE A 188 -0.06 0.30 -2.46
C PHE A 188 0.59 1.08 -3.62
N THR A 189 0.29 2.37 -3.79
CA THR A 189 1.00 3.22 -4.76
C THR A 189 2.45 3.42 -4.33
N LEU A 190 2.69 3.67 -3.05
CA LEU A 190 4.02 3.75 -2.46
C LEU A 190 4.77 2.42 -2.56
N MET A 191 4.09 1.30 -2.33
CA MET A 191 4.63 -0.06 -2.48
C MET A 191 5.02 -0.37 -3.93
N SER A 192 4.20 0.01 -4.91
CA SER A 192 4.55 -0.08 -6.33
C SER A 192 5.89 0.61 -6.62
N GLY A 193 6.14 1.77 -5.99
CA GLY A 193 7.43 2.45 -6.08
C GLY A 193 8.60 1.66 -5.50
N ARG A 194 8.39 0.93 -4.39
CA ARG A 194 9.39 0.02 -3.83
C ARG A 194 9.71 -1.14 -4.77
N VAL A 195 8.69 -1.74 -5.38
CA VAL A 195 8.85 -2.83 -6.34
C VAL A 195 9.64 -2.37 -7.56
N VAL A 196 9.29 -1.20 -8.13
CA VAL A 196 10.03 -0.60 -9.25
C VAL A 196 11.47 -0.28 -8.86
N GLY A 197 11.70 0.30 -7.68
CA GLY A 197 13.04 0.60 -7.17
C GLY A 197 13.91 -0.65 -7.05
N ASN A 198 13.39 -1.71 -6.44
CA ASN A 198 14.06 -2.98 -6.29
C ASN A 198 14.39 -3.63 -7.64
N TRP A 199 13.43 -3.67 -8.56
CA TRP A 199 13.65 -4.26 -9.87
C TRP A 199 14.71 -3.51 -10.69
N LEU A 200 14.74 -2.17 -10.59
CA LEU A 200 15.77 -1.36 -11.25
C LEU A 200 17.17 -1.62 -10.69
N GLU A 201 17.30 -1.84 -9.38
CA GLU A 201 18.55 -2.24 -8.74
C GLU A 201 19.00 -3.63 -9.23
N ASP A 202 18.08 -4.61 -9.29
CA ASP A 202 18.36 -5.96 -9.76
C ASP A 202 18.82 -5.96 -11.23
N TRP A 203 18.15 -5.16 -12.06
CA TRP A 203 18.50 -5.00 -13.46
C TRP A 203 19.87 -4.34 -13.66
N HIS A 204 20.20 -3.35 -12.82
CA HIS A 204 21.52 -2.74 -12.83
C HIS A 204 22.59 -3.78 -12.49
N ASN A 205 22.41 -4.52 -11.39
CA ASN A 205 23.35 -5.55 -10.94
C ASN A 205 23.54 -6.65 -12.00
N TYR A 206 22.46 -7.09 -12.65
CA TYR A 206 22.50 -8.04 -13.76
C TYR A 206 23.35 -7.53 -14.94
N ARG A 207 23.18 -6.25 -15.32
CA ARG A 207 23.95 -5.65 -16.42
C ARG A 207 25.42 -5.42 -16.08
N THR A 208 25.73 -5.10 -14.83
CA THR A 208 27.11 -4.86 -14.38
C THR A 208 27.85 -6.13 -13.99
N GLY A 209 27.19 -7.29 -14.01
CA GLY A 209 27.77 -8.57 -13.57
C GLY A 209 28.02 -8.64 -12.07
N GLN A 210 27.34 -7.80 -11.29
CA GLN A 210 27.39 -7.85 -9.82
C GLN A 210 26.46 -8.93 -9.29
N GLU A 211 26.66 -9.33 -8.04
CA GLU A 211 25.78 -10.30 -7.37
C GLU A 211 24.35 -9.73 -7.27
N ILE A 212 23.38 -10.46 -7.82
CA ILE A 212 21.99 -10.01 -7.94
C ILE A 212 21.22 -10.29 -6.63
N ILE A 213 21.40 -11.48 -6.07
CA ILE A 213 20.72 -11.92 -4.85
C ILE A 213 21.71 -11.85 -3.69
N LYS A 214 21.60 -10.80 -2.87
CA LYS A 214 22.29 -10.74 -1.58
C LYS A 214 21.43 -11.47 -0.55
N GLN A 215 21.98 -12.45 0.17
CA GLN A 215 21.26 -13.09 1.28
C GLN A 215 21.00 -12.03 2.37
N ALA A 216 19.73 -11.67 2.57
CA ALA A 216 19.33 -10.83 3.69
C ALA A 216 19.42 -11.66 4.98
N VAL A 217 20.44 -11.40 5.80
CA VAL A 217 20.51 -11.96 7.15
C VAL A 217 19.49 -11.19 8.00
N ILE A 218 18.51 -11.90 8.58
CA ILE A 218 17.56 -11.30 9.52
C ILE A 218 18.36 -10.81 10.74
N GLY A 219 18.55 -9.47 10.84
CA GLY A 219 19.35 -8.82 11.89
C GLY A 219 20.75 -8.36 11.47
N GLY A 220 21.15 -8.51 10.20
CA GLY A 220 22.39 -7.93 9.68
C GLY A 220 22.19 -6.45 9.31
N GLU A 221 23.00 -5.57 9.89
CA GLU A 221 23.11 -4.18 9.41
C GLU A 221 23.64 -4.18 7.97
N ALA A 222 23.03 -3.35 7.12
CA ALA A 222 23.46 -3.13 5.74
C ALA A 222 24.71 -2.23 5.68
#